data_AF-A0A6A3F4N6-F1
#
_entry.id   AF-A0A6A3F4N6-F1
#
_cell.length_a   1.000
_cell.length_b   1.000
_cell.length_c   1.000
_cell.angle_alpha   90.00
_cell.angle_beta   90.00
_cell.angle_gamma   90.00
#
_symmetry.space_group_name_H-M   'P 1'
#
loop_
_entity.id
_entity.type
_entity.pdbx_description
1 polymer ?
#
loop_
_entity_poly.entity_id
_entity_poly.type
_entity_poly.pdbx_seq_one_letter_code
_entity_poly.pdbx_strand_id
1 'polypeptide(L)' 'MMQHVSNQGLLLNVERFCGARYNDELSRWELEVSWQGLEDAENSYEGLEELFNDVPAKVAEYVAESSSDGLRTAVAALQE' A
#
# COMPACT_ATOMS: atom_id res chain seq x y z
N MET A 1 28.62 -5.36 -5.05
CA MET A 1 28.13 -4.35 -4.08
C MET A 1 26.91 -3.71 -4.71
N MET A 2 25.71 -4.21 -4.39
CA MET A 2 24.47 -3.61 -4.88
C MET A 2 24.34 -2.25 -4.19
N GLN A 3 24.42 -1.18 -4.98
CA GLN A 3 24.23 0.17 -4.49
C GLN A 3 22.74 0.31 -4.20
N HIS A 4 22.36 0.20 -2.92
CA HIS A 4 21.03 0.59 -2.50
C HIS A 4 21.03 2.12 -2.50
N VAL A 5 20.64 2.72 -3.62
CA VAL A 5 20.30 4.14 -3.65
C VAL A 5 19.02 4.26 -2.83
N SER A 6 19.16 4.65 -1.57
CA SER A 6 18.03 5.14 -0.80
C SER A 6 17.64 6.47 -1.42
N ASN A 7 16.65 6.44 -2.32
CA ASN A 7 16.04 7.61 -2.93
C ASN A 7 15.20 8.34 -1.87
N GLN A 8 15.85 8.84 -0.82
CA GLN A 8 15.21 9.71 0.17
C GLN A 8 14.88 11.03 -0.54
N GLY A 9 13.59 11.21 -0.86
CA GLY A 9 13.03 12.52 -1.23
C GLY A 9 12.18 12.59 -2.50
N LEU A 10 11.99 11.49 -3.24
CA LEU A 10 11.01 11.49 -4.33
C LEU A 10 9.65 11.06 -3.77
N LEU A 11 8.76 12.02 -3.55
CA LEU A 11 7.33 11.76 -3.31
C LEU A 11 6.77 11.16 -4.60
N LEU A 12 6.79 9.84 -4.69
CA LEU A 12 6.14 9.10 -5.77
C LEU A 12 4.65 9.03 -5.48
N ASN A 13 3.84 9.43 -6.45
CA ASN A 13 2.39 9.29 -6.33
C ASN A 13 2.02 7.83 -6.50
N VAL A 14 1.12 7.34 -5.63
CA VAL A 14 0.41 6.08 -5.85
C VAL A 14 -0.38 6.21 -7.16
N GLU A 15 -0.14 5.34 -8.14
CA GLU A 15 -0.98 5.22 -9.33
C GLU A 15 -2.24 4.43 -8.98
N ARG A 16 -2.05 3.18 -8.54
CA ARG A 16 -3.12 2.23 -8.18
C ARG A 16 -2.60 1.19 -7.19
N PHE A 17 -3.53 0.48 -6.55
CA PHE A 17 -3.22 -0.71 -5.77
C PHE A 17 -3.49 -1.97 -6.60
N CYS A 18 -2.50 -2.86 -6.65
CA CYS A 18 -2.52 -4.08 -7.47
C CYS A 18 -2.90 -5.32 -6.68
N GLY A 19 -2.69 -5.30 -5.36
CA GLY A 19 -2.82 -6.45 -4.51
C GLY A 19 -2.85 -6.07 -3.03
N ALA A 20 -3.29 -7.01 -2.21
CA ALA A 20 -3.24 -6.90 -0.76
C ALA A 20 -2.76 -8.22 -0.17
N ARG A 21 -1.93 -8.15 0.85
CA ARG A 21 -1.51 -9.31 1.63
C ARG A 21 -1.47 -8.97 3.10
N TYR A 22 -1.71 -9.99 3.92
CA TYR A 22 -1.39 -9.91 5.34
C TYR A 22 0.05 -10.40 5.52
N ASN A 23 0.86 -9.59 6.19
CA ASN A 23 2.23 -9.95 6.56
C ASN A 23 2.22 -10.48 8.00
N ASP A 24 2.29 -11.80 8.16
CA ASP A 24 2.27 -12.44 9.49
C ASP A 24 3.48 -12.06 10.36
N GLU A 25 4.65 -11.85 9.75
CA GLU A 25 5.89 -11.48 10.47
C GLU A 25 5.78 -10.10 11.12
N LEU A 26 5.18 -9.15 10.39
CA LEU A 26 4.94 -7.78 10.87
C LEU A 26 3.56 -7.60 11.51
N SER A 27 2.71 -8.63 11.45
CA SER A 27 1.31 -8.60 11.91
C SER A 27 0.53 -7.40 11.40
N ARG A 28 0.68 -7.08 10.10
CA ARG A 28 0.02 -5.93 9.46
C ARG A 28 -0.43 -6.24 8.04
N TRP A 29 -1.41 -5.47 7.56
CA TRP A 29 -1.78 -5.48 6.15
C TRP A 29 -0.80 -4.64 5.32
N GLU A 30 -0.48 -5.15 4.14
CA GLU A 30 0.33 -4.46 3.14
C GLU A 30 -0.43 -4.43 1.81
N LEU A 31 -0.33 -3.31 1.10
CA LEU A 31 -0.89 -3.14 -0.24
C LEU A 31 0.25 -3.07 -1.24
N GLU A 32 0.08 -3.76 -2.36
CA GLU A 32 1.01 -3.64 -3.49
C GLU A 32 0.69 -2.35 -4.25
N VAL A 33 1.63 -1.42 -4.21
CA VAL A 33 1.52 -0.09 -4.80
C VAL A 33 2.18 -0.11 -6.16
N SER A 34 1.42 0.30 -7.17
CA SER A 34 1.98 0.71 -8.45
C SER A 34 2.21 2.21 -8.43
N TRP A 35 3.43 2.62 -8.79
CA TRP A 35 3.89 3.99 -8.68
C TRP A 35 3.72 4.74 -10.01
N GLN A 36 3.23 5.97 -9.91
CA GLN A 36 2.94 6.78 -11.09
C GLN A 36 4.20 7.01 -11.94
N GLY A 37 4.16 6.54 -13.18
CA GLY A 37 5.25 6.72 -14.14
C GLY A 37 6.43 5.77 -13.96
N LEU A 38 6.29 4.73 -13.11
CA LEU A 38 7.25 3.63 -13.00
C LEU A 38 6.68 2.34 -13.62
N GLU A 39 7.57 1.40 -13.92
CA GLU A 39 7.20 0.09 -14.43
C GLU A 39 6.69 -0.82 -13.30
N ASP A 40 5.89 -1.85 -13.63
CA ASP A 40 5.34 -2.79 -12.63
C ASP A 40 6.43 -3.50 -11.81
N ALA A 41 7.66 -3.59 -12.34
CA ALA A 41 8.82 -4.15 -11.62
C ALA A 41 9.24 -3.30 -10.41
N GLU A 42 8.85 -2.03 -10.37
CA GLU A 42 9.10 -1.11 -9.27
C GLU A 42 7.97 -1.10 -8.23
N ASN A 43 6.92 -1.90 -8.42
CA ASN A 43 5.84 -2.02 -7.44
C ASN A 43 6.40 -2.50 -6.08
N SER A 44 5.89 -1.92 -5.00
CA SER A 44 6.33 -2.28 -3.64
C SER A 44 5.14 -2.55 -2.74
N TYR A 45 5.39 -3.34 -1.69
CA TYR A 45 4.40 -3.60 -0.65
C TYR A 45 4.59 -2.59 0.48
N GLU A 46 3.65 -1.67 0.60
CA GLU A 46 3.65 -0.63 1.63
C GLU A 46 2.63 -0.94 2.73
N GLY A 47 2.88 -0.47 3.95
CA GLY A 47 1.99 -0.68 5.08
C GLY A 47 0.63 -0.01 4.88
N LEU A 48 -0.45 -0.71 5.24
CA LEU A 48 -1.80 -0.16 5.14
C LEU A 48 -1.96 1.15 5.92
N GLU A 49 -1.40 1.23 7.13
CA GLU A 49 -1.48 2.41 8.00
C GLU A 49 -0.78 3.63 7.37
N GLU A 50 0.39 3.41 6.77
CA GLU A 50 1.17 4.45 6.10
C GLU A 50 0.41 4.97 4.88
N LEU A 51 -0.09 4.06 4.03
CA LEU A 51 -0.89 4.41 2.86
C LEU A 51 -2.23 5.05 3.22
N PHE A 52 -2.85 4.66 4.33
CA PHE A 52 -4.09 5.25 4.80
C PHE A 52 -3.88 6.70 5.25
N ASN A 53 -2.71 7.01 5.83
CA ASN A 53 -2.35 8.39 6.18
C ASN A 53 -2.02 9.24 4.94
N ASP A 54 -1.33 8.67 3.95
CA ASP A 54 -0.89 9.41 2.77
C ASP A 54 -1.99 9.58 1.70
N VAL A 55 -2.74 8.51 1.42
CA VAL A 55 -3.74 8.46 0.33
C VAL A 55 -5.05 7.77 0.77
N PRO A 56 -5.73 8.24 1.84
CA PRO A 56 -6.90 7.59 2.42
C PRO A 56 -8.02 7.32 1.42
N ALA A 57 -8.25 8.24 0.48
CA ALA A 57 -9.28 8.11 -0.55
C ALA A 57 -9.03 6.92 -1.48
N LYS A 58 -7.77 6.71 -1.92
CA LYS A 58 -7.42 5.59 -2.80
C LYS A 58 -7.51 4.26 -2.06
N VAL A 59 -7.12 4.23 -0.77
CA VAL A 59 -7.21 3.03 0.06
C VAL A 59 -8.68 2.63 0.22
N ALA A 60 -9.55 3.60 0.55
CA ALA A 60 -10.98 3.35 0.69
C ALA A 60 -11.62 2.82 -0.60
N GLU A 61 -11.27 3.39 -1.76
CA GLU A 61 -11.75 2.93 -3.08
C GLU A 61 -11.34 1.47 -3.33
N TYR A 62 -10.06 1.15 -3.17
CA TYR A 62 -9.55 -0.20 -3.37
C TYR A 62 -10.15 -1.22 -2.40
N VAL A 63 -10.33 -0.86 -1.13
CA VAL A 63 -10.94 -1.74 -0.13
C VAL A 63 -12.43 -1.94 -0.38
N ALA A 64 -13.14 -0.94 -0.90
CA ALA A 64 -14.54 -1.06 -1.31
C ALA A 64 -14.73 -2.07 -2.45
N GLU A 65 -13.75 -2.20 -3.33
CA GLU A 65 -13.74 -3.20 -4.42
C GLU A 65 -13.19 -4.57 -3.98
N SER A 66 -12.32 -4.59 -2.95
CA SER A 66 -11.72 -5.83 -2.44
C SER A 66 -12.73 -6.74 -1.76
N SER A 67 -12.67 -8.05 -2.05
CA SER A 67 -13.51 -9.06 -1.39
C SER A 67 -12.93 -9.58 -0.07
N SER A 68 -11.79 -9.05 0.39
CA SER A 68 -11.14 -9.48 1.63
C SER A 68 -11.79 -8.83 2.86
N ASP A 69 -12.51 -9.63 3.63
CA ASP A 69 -13.13 -9.21 4.90
C ASP A 69 -12.09 -8.73 5.93
N GLY A 70 -10.94 -9.41 6.00
CA GLY A 70 -9.85 -9.02 6.90
C GLY A 70 -9.25 -7.65 6.55
N LEU A 71 -9.15 -7.32 5.26
CA LEU A 71 -8.67 -6.00 4.82
C LEU A 71 -9.69 -4.91 5.13
N ARG A 72 -10.98 -5.17 4.89
CA ARG A 72 -12.08 -4.24 5.22
C ARG A 72 -12.12 -3.94 6.71
N THR A 73 -11.97 -4.97 7.54
CA THR A 73 -11.91 -4.85 8.99
C THR A 73 -10.70 -4.01 9.43
N ALA A 74 -9.54 -4.24 8.83
CA ALA A 74 -8.34 -3.47 9.14
C ALA A 74 -8.49 -1.98 8.81
N VAL A 75 -9.09 -1.64 7.65
CA VAL A 75 -9.35 -0.22 7.31
C VAL A 75 -10.38 0.41 8.23
N ALA A 76 -11.44 -0.32 8.60
CA ALA A 76 -12.44 0.19 9.53
C ALA A 76 -11.80 0.54 10.89
N ALA A 77 -10.89 -0.30 11.39
CA ALA A 77 -10.16 -0.05 12.63
C ALA A 77 -9.23 1.18 12.58
N LEU A 78 -8.84 1.65 11.38
CA LEU A 78 -8.04 2.88 11.21
C LEU A 78 -8.90 4.15 11.12
N GLN A 79 -10.23 4.01 11.01
CA GLN A 79 -11.17 5.13 10.95
C GLN A 79 -11.75 5.51 12.32
N GLU A 80 -11.50 4.69 13.35
CA GLU A 80 -11.95 4.87 14.74
C GLU A 80 -10.93 5.67 15.59
#